data_AF-A0A9N9NJA3-F1
#
_entry.id   AF-A0A9N9NJA3-F1
#
_cell.length_a   1.000
_cell.length_b   1.000
_cell.length_c   1.000
_cell.angle_alpha   90.00
_cell.angle_beta   90.00
_cell.angle_gamma   90.00
#
_symmetry.space_group_name_H-M   'P 1'
#
loop_
_entity.id
_entity.type
_entity.pdbx_description
1 polymer ?
#
loop_
_entity_poly.entity_id
_entity_poly.type
_entity_poly.pdbx_seq_one_letter_code
_entity_poly.pdbx_strand_id
1 'polypeptide(L)'
;DDRRGSGRDKRNRDRGRSGYIEVQEQPAEDSPEKRLTTLLIILGDKMTPKEITTNIEKVSSILNNEYSKLESHVLKTIKNCFMELPMKAYIYGTLVGLVNVTRSEVGAKVVKMTAQTLQQCLNEGNWRGAKLSVRFSFVWNSNVKTTMLDIYDDLLTVLDEQNLKISRADTIIYIVLASLPYVATRLRERCPDVLENMLAKTERYFYTRERTILDIDGSVVRKSIQPYVGSNVPYEQHDMLELLWTQIQNLKRNDWV
;
A
#
# COMPACT_ATOMS: atom_id res chain seq x y z
N ASP A 1 -45.62 82.99 11.64
CA ASP A 1 -46.44 82.38 12.69
C ASP A 1 -46.75 80.93 12.36
N ASP A 2 -46.55 80.08 13.37
CA ASP A 2 -47.29 78.85 13.66
C ASP A 2 -47.34 77.70 12.63
N ARG A 3 -47.27 76.40 12.96
CA ARG A 3 -46.97 75.59 14.15
C ARG A 3 -47.33 74.15 13.72
N ARG A 4 -46.60 73.13 14.23
CA ARG A 4 -47.05 71.72 14.47
C ARG A 4 -47.23 70.85 13.20
N GLY A 5 -47.00 69.55 13.18
CA GLY A 5 -46.63 68.53 14.17
C GLY A 5 -46.79 67.15 13.50
N SER A 6 -45.76 66.29 13.55
CA SER A 6 -45.74 64.96 14.19
C SER A 6 -46.67 63.85 13.64
N GLY A 7 -46.08 62.68 13.33
CA GLY A 7 -46.77 61.39 13.13
C GLY A 7 -46.09 60.50 12.07
N ARG A 8 -44.94 59.89 12.34
CA ARG A 8 -44.76 58.46 12.71
C ARG A 8 -45.54 57.44 11.85
N ASP A 9 -44.83 56.78 10.94
CA ASP A 9 -45.11 55.41 10.49
C ASP A 9 -43.79 54.64 10.36
N LYS A 10 -43.37 54.00 11.47
CA LYS A 10 -42.26 53.02 11.46
C LYS A 10 -42.86 51.63 11.29
N ARG A 11 -42.69 51.09 10.08
CA ARG A 11 -43.10 49.74 9.70
C ARG A 11 -42.52 48.69 10.64
N ASN A 12 -43.45 47.94 11.22
CA ASN A 12 -43.25 46.74 11.99
C ASN A 12 -42.62 45.66 11.11
N ARG A 13 -41.44 45.15 11.49
CA ARG A 13 -40.89 43.88 10.98
C ARG A 13 -40.58 43.01 12.19
N ASP A 14 -41.55 42.18 12.53
CA ASP A 14 -41.38 41.00 13.37
C ASP A 14 -40.17 40.20 12.87
N ARG A 15 -39.11 40.19 13.66
CA ARG A 15 -38.08 39.15 13.58
C ARG A 15 -38.26 38.28 14.81
N GLY A 16 -38.87 37.12 14.58
CA GLY A 16 -39.03 36.07 15.56
C GLY A 16 -37.73 35.79 16.29
N ARG A 17 -37.74 36.03 17.60
CA ARG A 17 -36.69 35.65 18.52
C ARG A 17 -36.81 34.15 18.77
N SER A 18 -36.33 33.34 17.82
CA SER A 18 -36.09 31.92 18.07
C SER A 18 -34.87 31.82 19.00
N GLY A 19 -35.11 31.33 20.22
CA GLY A 19 -34.05 31.04 21.17
C GLY A 19 -33.16 29.94 20.61
N TYR A 20 -31.99 30.32 20.12
CA TYR A 20 -30.90 29.38 19.93
C TYR A 20 -30.48 28.90 21.32
N ILE A 21 -30.85 27.66 21.64
CA ILE A 21 -30.13 26.89 22.64
C ILE A 21 -28.72 26.75 22.07
N GLU A 22 -27.78 27.53 22.59
CA GLU A 22 -26.36 27.26 22.45
C GLU A 22 -26.12 25.91 23.11
N VAL A 23 -26.20 24.85 22.31
CA VAL A 23 -25.55 23.59 22.65
C VAL A 23 -24.06 23.93 22.61
N GLN A 24 -23.49 24.19 23.79
CA GLN A 24 -22.05 24.11 23.97
C GLN A 24 -21.66 22.68 23.55
N GLU A 25 -21.20 22.52 22.31
CA GLU A 25 -20.37 21.40 21.92
C GLU A 25 -19.12 21.51 22.81
N GLN A 26 -19.17 20.84 23.95
CA GLN A 26 -17.96 20.48 24.68
C GLN A 26 -17.06 19.78 23.66
N PRO A 27 -15.79 20.20 23.49
CA PRO A 27 -14.89 19.52 22.58
C PRO A 27 -14.81 18.08 23.05
N ALA A 28 -15.40 17.16 22.28
CA ALA A 28 -15.38 15.74 22.59
C ALA A 28 -13.91 15.38 22.80
N GLU A 29 -13.54 14.95 24.01
CA GLU A 29 -12.21 14.41 24.23
C GLU A 29 -11.96 13.34 23.18
N ASP A 30 -10.99 13.58 22.27
CA ASP A 30 -10.69 12.60 21.24
C ASP A 30 -10.39 11.27 21.92
N SER A 31 -11.13 10.22 21.55
CA SER A 31 -10.95 8.89 22.12
C SER A 31 -9.49 8.46 21.95
N PRO A 32 -8.91 7.69 22.90
CA PRO A 32 -7.52 7.25 22.81
C PRO A 32 -7.23 6.54 21.47
N GLU A 33 -8.22 5.84 20.93
CA GLU A 33 -8.24 5.24 19.60
C GLU A 33 -8.03 6.25 18.47
N LYS A 34 -8.78 7.37 18.45
CA LYS A 34 -8.64 8.42 17.43
C LYS A 34 -7.28 9.09 17.52
N ARG A 35 -6.79 9.37 18.72
CA ARG A 35 -5.44 9.95 18.93
C ARG A 35 -4.37 9.03 18.36
N LEU A 36 -4.45 7.73 18.64
CA LEU A 36 -3.50 6.75 18.12
C LEU A 36 -3.56 6.62 16.59
N THR A 37 -4.77 6.61 16.01
CA THR A 37 -4.93 6.63 14.55
C THR A 37 -4.29 7.86 13.93
N THR A 38 -4.54 9.04 14.47
CA THR A 38 -3.94 10.29 14.01
C THR A 38 -2.41 10.25 14.11
N LEU A 39 -1.86 9.74 15.21
CA LEU A 39 -0.41 9.57 15.37
C LEU A 39 0.19 8.65 14.30
N LEU A 40 -0.46 7.51 14.01
CA LEU A 40 0.00 6.58 12.97
C LEU A 40 -0.11 7.17 11.57
N ILE A 41 -1.13 7.98 11.27
CA ILE A 41 -1.29 8.62 9.97
C ILE A 41 -0.23 9.70 9.76
N ILE A 42 0.01 10.55 10.76
CA ILE A 42 0.96 11.67 10.70
C ILE A 42 2.42 11.17 10.74
N LEU A 43 2.65 9.94 11.21
CA LEU A 43 3.98 9.35 11.26
C LEU A 43 4.64 9.41 9.86
N GLY A 44 5.77 10.12 9.77
CA GLY A 44 6.50 10.33 8.52
C GLY A 44 6.16 11.60 7.72
N ASP A 45 5.24 12.45 8.17
CA ASP A 45 4.92 13.71 7.47
C ASP A 45 5.84 14.85 7.87
N LYS A 46 6.52 15.47 6.88
CA LYS A 46 7.35 16.68 7.05
C LYS A 46 8.37 16.58 8.20
N MET A 47 9.10 15.46 8.26
CA MET A 47 10.10 15.21 9.31
C MET A 47 11.50 15.06 8.71
N THR A 48 12.50 15.53 9.44
CA THR A 48 13.90 15.20 9.17
C THR A 48 14.20 13.73 9.53
N PRO A 49 15.24 13.09 8.96
CA PRO A 49 15.56 11.70 9.27
C PRO A 49 15.73 11.39 10.77
N LYS A 50 16.34 12.31 11.54
CA LYS A 50 16.52 12.15 13.00
C LYS A 50 15.18 12.20 13.76
N GLU A 51 14.28 13.09 13.37
CA GLU A 51 12.94 13.20 13.95
C GLU A 51 12.11 11.96 13.68
N ILE A 52 12.21 11.38 12.48
CA ILE A 52 11.51 10.13 12.12
C ILE A 52 11.91 9.00 13.08
N THR A 53 13.22 8.77 13.29
CA THR A 53 13.69 7.71 14.19
C THR A 53 13.17 7.89 15.62
N THR A 54 13.26 9.10 16.16
CA THR A 54 12.82 9.42 17.52
C THR A 54 11.30 9.26 17.66
N ASN A 55 10.54 9.65 16.64
CA ASN A 55 9.08 9.56 16.65
C ASN A 55 8.61 8.11 16.52
N ILE A 56 9.26 7.28 15.71
CA ILE A 56 8.97 5.84 15.62
C ILE A 56 9.20 5.17 16.98
N GLU A 57 10.30 5.48 17.68
CA GLU A 57 10.58 4.94 19.02
C GLU A 57 9.52 5.34 20.04
N LYS A 58 9.12 6.63 20.05
CA LYS A 58 8.05 7.13 20.92
C LYS A 58 6.73 6.41 20.66
N VAL A 59 6.33 6.28 19.40
CA VAL A 59 5.09 5.58 19.03
C VAL A 59 5.18 4.10 19.37
N SER A 60 6.34 3.46 19.19
CA SER A 60 6.57 2.07 19.61
C SER A 60 6.40 1.89 21.12
N SER A 61 6.89 2.83 21.92
CA SER A 61 6.72 2.82 23.39
C SER A 61 5.25 2.96 23.79
N ILE A 62 4.52 3.90 23.18
CA ILE A 62 3.07 4.08 23.39
C ILE A 62 2.32 2.79 23.04
N LEU A 63 2.59 2.22 21.86
CA LEU A 63 1.99 0.96 21.44
C LEU A 63 2.28 -0.16 22.44
N ASN A 64 3.52 -0.31 22.91
CA ASN A 64 3.85 -1.36 23.89
C ASN A 64 3.03 -1.27 25.18
N ASN A 65 2.77 -0.06 25.66
CA ASN A 65 2.00 0.19 26.89
C ASN A 65 0.48 0.01 26.70
N GLU A 66 -0.05 0.43 25.55
CA GLU A 66 -1.49 0.52 25.32
C GLU A 66 -2.06 -0.62 24.45
N TYR A 67 -1.21 -1.44 23.82
CA TYR A 67 -1.61 -2.48 22.87
C TYR A 67 -2.67 -3.43 23.42
N SER A 68 -2.50 -3.90 24.66
CA SER A 68 -3.42 -4.91 25.24
C SER A 68 -4.87 -4.41 25.33
N LYS A 69 -5.09 -3.09 25.36
CA LYS A 69 -6.44 -2.48 25.41
C LYS A 69 -6.97 -2.09 24.03
N LEU A 70 -6.07 -1.83 23.07
CA LEU A 70 -6.39 -1.25 21.76
C LEU A 70 -6.04 -2.17 20.58
N GLU A 71 -5.75 -3.44 20.84
CA GLU A 71 -5.22 -4.41 19.87
C GLU A 71 -5.96 -4.40 18.53
N SER A 72 -7.29 -4.60 18.56
CA SER A 72 -8.11 -4.67 17.34
C SER A 72 -8.04 -3.37 16.54
N HIS A 73 -8.05 -2.22 17.22
CA HIS A 73 -7.98 -0.91 16.61
C HIS A 73 -6.60 -0.60 16.01
N VAL A 74 -5.54 -1.02 16.70
CA VAL A 74 -4.15 -0.91 16.20
C VAL A 74 -3.96 -1.73 14.94
N LEU A 75 -4.36 -3.00 14.96
CA LEU A 75 -4.26 -3.89 13.80
C LEU A 75 -5.05 -3.32 12.61
N LYS A 76 -6.30 -2.89 12.84
CA LYS A 76 -7.12 -2.24 11.81
C LYS A 76 -6.47 -0.98 11.26
N THR A 77 -5.90 -0.14 12.13
CA THR A 77 -5.22 1.09 11.70
C THR A 77 -3.98 0.75 10.86
N ILE A 78 -3.14 -0.19 11.29
CA ILE A 78 -1.96 -0.64 10.52
C ILE A 78 -2.39 -1.18 9.15
N LYS A 79 -3.45 -1.99 9.09
CA LYS A 79 -4.04 -2.47 7.83
C LYS A 79 -4.38 -1.32 6.90
N ASN A 80 -5.16 -0.36 7.39
CA ASN A 80 -5.56 0.80 6.60
C ASN A 80 -4.35 1.62 6.15
N CYS A 81 -3.36 1.80 7.02
CA CYS A 81 -2.14 2.52 6.72
C CYS A 81 -1.37 1.92 5.54
N PHE A 82 -1.12 0.61 5.49
CA PHE A 82 -0.37 0.05 4.35
C PHE A 82 -1.21 -0.07 3.05
N MET A 83 -2.54 -0.12 3.17
CA MET A 83 -3.45 -0.18 2.02
C MET A 83 -3.69 1.20 1.37
N GLU A 84 -3.77 2.25 2.19
CA GLU A 84 -4.06 3.61 1.74
C GLU A 84 -2.82 4.48 1.60
N LEU A 85 -1.77 4.23 2.40
CA LEU A 85 -0.52 5.01 2.44
C LEU A 85 0.71 4.16 2.08
N PRO A 86 0.77 3.55 0.88
CA PRO A 86 1.83 2.62 0.51
C PRO A 86 3.22 3.26 0.44
N MET A 87 3.30 4.58 0.26
CA MET A 87 4.57 5.33 0.28
C MET A 87 5.23 5.33 1.67
N LYS A 88 4.43 5.14 2.73
CA LYS A 88 4.88 5.09 4.13
C LYS A 88 5.07 3.65 4.65
N ALA A 89 4.95 2.63 3.78
CA ALA A 89 5.00 1.23 4.19
C ALA A 89 6.24 0.86 5.02
N TYR A 90 7.41 1.42 4.70
CA TYR A 90 8.66 1.21 5.45
C TYR A 90 8.64 1.75 6.87
N ILE A 91 7.93 2.86 7.10
CA ILE A 91 7.77 3.46 8.42
C ILE A 91 6.94 2.52 9.29
N TYR A 92 5.82 2.05 8.75
CA TYR A 92 4.95 1.09 9.43
C TYR A 92 5.64 -0.26 9.64
N GLY A 93 6.42 -0.73 8.67
CA GLY A 93 7.19 -1.97 8.79
C GLY A 93 8.24 -1.89 9.89
N THR A 94 8.96 -0.76 9.98
CA THR A 94 9.94 -0.51 11.05
C THR A 94 9.27 -0.46 12.43
N LEU A 95 8.14 0.25 12.52
CA LEU A 95 7.36 0.34 13.76
C LEU A 95 6.90 -1.04 14.23
N VAL A 96 6.31 -1.85 13.35
CA VAL A 96 5.91 -3.23 13.66
C VAL A 96 7.11 -4.07 14.05
N GLY A 97 8.25 -3.94 13.35
CA GLY A 97 9.49 -4.63 13.67
C GLY A 97 9.98 -4.33 15.09
N LEU A 98 9.99 -3.05 15.49
CA LEU A 98 10.39 -2.63 16.85
C LEU A 98 9.45 -3.17 17.92
N VAL A 99 8.13 -3.08 17.70
CA VAL A 99 7.14 -3.63 18.62
C VAL A 99 7.24 -5.16 18.71
N ASN A 100 7.59 -5.84 17.60
CA ASN A 100 7.76 -7.29 17.57
C ASN A 100 8.98 -7.77 18.39
N VAL A 101 10.05 -6.97 18.48
CA VAL A 101 11.21 -7.28 19.34
C VAL A 101 10.81 -7.33 20.81
N THR A 102 9.95 -6.42 21.26
CA THR A 102 9.46 -6.37 22.65
C THR A 102 8.27 -7.31 22.90
N ARG A 103 7.42 -7.52 21.90
CA ARG A 103 6.17 -8.29 22.00
C ARG A 103 5.94 -9.12 20.72
N SER A 104 6.49 -10.33 20.68
CA SER A 104 6.40 -11.23 19.52
C SER A 104 4.96 -11.62 19.13
N GLU A 105 4.02 -11.61 20.08
CA GLU A 105 2.60 -11.83 19.83
C GLU A 105 2.01 -10.82 18.83
N VAL A 106 2.44 -9.55 18.90
CA VAL A 106 1.99 -8.50 17.99
C VAL A 106 2.41 -8.81 16.56
N GLY A 107 3.66 -9.24 16.37
CA GLY A 107 4.16 -9.63 15.06
C GLY A 107 3.36 -10.80 14.49
N ALA A 108 3.08 -11.83 15.28
CA ALA A 108 2.26 -12.98 14.84
C ALA A 108 0.86 -12.54 14.39
N LYS A 109 0.22 -11.62 15.12
CA LYS A 109 -1.08 -11.05 14.74
C LYS A 109 -1.01 -10.22 13.46
N VAL A 110 0.06 -9.45 13.26
CA VAL A 110 0.29 -8.69 12.02
C VAL A 110 0.50 -9.64 10.83
N VAL A 111 1.31 -10.70 10.95
CA VAL A 111 1.46 -11.74 9.90
C VAL A 111 0.07 -12.26 9.50
N LYS A 112 -0.70 -12.71 10.50
CA LYS A 112 -2.00 -13.35 10.29
C LYS A 112 -2.96 -12.38 9.59
N MET A 113 -3.02 -11.14 10.06
CA MET A 113 -3.85 -10.09 9.47
C MET A 113 -3.44 -9.78 8.02
N THR A 114 -2.15 -9.68 7.72
CA THR A 114 -1.67 -9.41 6.37
C THR A 114 -1.95 -10.59 5.43
N ALA A 115 -1.76 -11.84 5.88
CA ALA A 115 -2.08 -13.03 5.10
C ALA A 115 -3.59 -13.14 4.82
N GLN A 116 -4.44 -12.90 5.82
CA GLN A 116 -5.90 -12.85 5.64
C GLN A 116 -6.31 -11.73 4.67
N THR A 117 -5.66 -10.56 4.75
CA THR A 117 -5.93 -9.45 3.85
C THR A 117 -5.50 -9.77 2.42
N LEU A 118 -4.35 -10.43 2.22
CA LEU A 118 -3.91 -10.90 0.91
C LEU A 118 -4.93 -11.87 0.31
N GLN A 119 -5.32 -12.90 1.07
CA GLN A 119 -6.31 -13.87 0.60
C GLN A 119 -7.65 -13.21 0.25
N GLN A 120 -8.12 -12.29 1.09
CA GLN A 120 -9.34 -11.52 0.82
C GLN A 120 -9.21 -10.73 -0.50
N CYS A 121 -8.10 -10.01 -0.69
CA CYS A 121 -7.87 -9.24 -1.91
C CYS A 121 -7.83 -10.11 -3.16
N LEU A 122 -7.25 -11.32 -3.08
CA LEU A 122 -7.22 -12.27 -4.19
C LEU A 122 -8.63 -12.79 -4.51
N ASN A 123 -9.43 -13.11 -3.50
CA ASN A 123 -10.81 -13.59 -3.68
C ASN A 123 -11.73 -12.52 -4.29
N GLU A 124 -11.54 -11.25 -3.93
CA GLU A 124 -12.33 -10.11 -4.42
C GLU A 124 -11.83 -9.56 -5.76
N GLY A 125 -10.69 -10.05 -6.28
CA GLY A 125 -10.04 -9.47 -7.46
C GLY A 125 -9.44 -8.07 -7.22
N ASN A 126 -9.20 -7.68 -5.96
CA ASN A 126 -8.52 -6.45 -5.61
C ASN A 126 -6.99 -6.60 -5.76
N TRP A 127 -6.51 -6.58 -7.00
CA TRP A 127 -5.10 -6.79 -7.34
C TRP A 127 -4.17 -5.71 -6.75
N ARG A 128 -4.66 -4.47 -6.61
CA ARG A 128 -3.92 -3.39 -5.93
C ARG A 128 -3.70 -3.76 -4.47
N GLY A 129 -4.75 -4.17 -3.76
CA GLY A 129 -4.68 -4.60 -2.37
C GLY A 129 -3.78 -5.81 -2.16
N ALA A 130 -3.85 -6.80 -3.05
CA ALA A 130 -2.96 -7.95 -3.02
C ALA A 130 -1.49 -7.53 -3.17
N LYS A 131 -1.17 -6.68 -4.15
CA LYS A 131 0.18 -6.12 -4.34
C LYS A 131 0.71 -5.41 -3.10
N LEU A 132 -0.12 -4.57 -2.49
CA LEU A 132 0.26 -3.81 -1.30
C LEU A 132 0.45 -4.72 -0.08
N SER A 133 -0.36 -5.77 0.07
CA SER A 133 -0.24 -6.75 1.14
C SER A 133 1.04 -7.57 1.03
N VAL A 134 1.38 -8.01 -0.20
CA VAL A 134 2.65 -8.70 -0.49
C VAL A 134 3.83 -7.78 -0.17
N ARG A 135 3.83 -6.55 -0.70
CA ARG A 135 4.89 -5.57 -0.42
C ARG A 135 5.05 -5.30 1.08
N PHE A 136 3.95 -5.06 1.80
CA PHE A 136 4.02 -4.78 3.23
C PHE A 136 4.62 -5.94 4.00
N SER A 137 4.25 -7.18 3.66
CA SER A 137 4.78 -8.40 4.27
C SER A 137 6.31 -8.38 4.27
N PHE A 138 6.92 -8.15 3.12
CA PHE A 138 8.38 -8.11 2.97
C PHE A 138 9.07 -6.93 3.66
N VAL A 139 8.36 -5.82 3.85
CA VAL A 139 8.93 -4.61 4.45
C VAL A 139 9.05 -4.70 5.96
N TRP A 140 8.13 -5.41 6.65
CA TRP A 140 8.13 -5.45 8.12
C TRP A 140 8.95 -6.61 8.72
N ASN A 141 9.10 -7.75 8.03
CA ASN A 141 10.10 -8.74 8.46
C ASN A 141 11.47 -8.37 7.88
N SER A 142 12.23 -7.59 8.65
CA SER A 142 13.66 -7.38 8.39
C SER A 142 14.46 -8.69 8.38
N ASN A 143 13.93 -9.74 8.99
CA ASN A 143 14.48 -11.10 8.97
C ASN A 143 13.63 -11.93 7.99
N VAL A 144 14.04 -12.01 6.72
CA VAL A 144 13.36 -12.82 5.70
C VAL A 144 13.27 -14.26 6.22
N LYS A 145 12.07 -14.68 6.60
CA LYS A 145 11.80 -16.08 6.93
C LYS A 145 11.51 -16.83 5.63
N THR A 146 11.89 -18.10 5.57
CA THR A 146 11.59 -19.01 4.46
C THR A 146 10.10 -18.98 4.06
N THR A 147 9.21 -18.77 5.03
CA THR A 147 7.77 -18.63 4.83
C THR A 147 7.34 -17.48 3.90
N MET A 148 8.20 -16.50 3.63
CA MET A 148 7.90 -15.44 2.66
C MET A 148 8.16 -15.86 1.22
N LEU A 149 9.07 -16.81 1.01
CA LEU A 149 9.33 -17.40 -0.30
C LEU A 149 8.18 -18.30 -0.72
N ASP A 150 7.59 -19.03 0.23
CA ASP A 150 6.39 -19.83 0.01
C ASP A 150 5.26 -19.00 -0.62
N ILE A 151 5.12 -17.71 -0.25
CA ILE A 151 4.14 -16.81 -0.86
C ILE A 151 4.44 -16.58 -2.36
N TYR A 152 5.71 -16.39 -2.73
CA TYR A 152 6.06 -16.23 -4.15
C TYR A 152 5.88 -17.53 -4.92
N ASP A 153 6.29 -18.65 -4.36
CA ASP A 153 6.11 -19.96 -5.00
C ASP A 153 4.63 -20.25 -5.20
N ASP A 154 3.80 -20.07 -4.17
CA ASP A 154 2.34 -20.23 -4.21
C ASP A 154 1.70 -19.34 -5.27
N LEU A 155 2.09 -18.07 -5.34
CA LEU A 155 1.60 -17.14 -6.37
C LEU A 155 2.00 -17.61 -7.77
N LEU A 156 3.26 -18.03 -7.95
CA LEU A 156 3.79 -18.43 -9.25
C LEU A 156 3.34 -19.83 -9.71
N THR A 157 2.62 -20.60 -8.87
CA THR A 157 1.95 -21.84 -9.31
C THR A 157 0.94 -21.57 -10.44
N VAL A 158 0.44 -20.33 -10.56
CA VAL A 158 -0.41 -19.91 -11.68
C VAL A 158 0.21 -20.20 -13.04
N LEU A 159 1.54 -20.15 -13.16
CA LEU A 159 2.24 -20.36 -14.43
C LEU A 159 2.25 -21.83 -14.87
N ASP A 160 1.93 -22.76 -13.96
CA ASP A 160 1.85 -24.19 -14.23
C ASP A 160 0.40 -24.64 -14.55
N GLU A 161 -0.58 -23.72 -14.54
CA GLU A 161 -1.98 -24.02 -14.86
C GLU A 161 -2.14 -24.40 -16.36
N GLN A 162 -2.79 -25.53 -16.67
CA GLN A 162 -2.97 -26.02 -18.06
C GLN A 162 -3.73 -25.04 -18.97
N ASN A 163 -4.71 -24.31 -18.42
CA ASN A 163 -5.54 -23.34 -19.15
C ASN A 163 -5.20 -21.92 -18.71
N LEU A 164 -3.92 -21.55 -18.85
CA LEU A 164 -3.39 -20.28 -18.39
C LEU A 164 -4.07 -19.10 -19.07
N LYS A 165 -4.75 -18.25 -18.28
CA LYS A 165 -5.22 -16.94 -18.76
C LYS A 165 -4.09 -15.92 -18.64
N ILE A 166 -3.67 -15.35 -19.77
CA ILE A 166 -2.58 -14.34 -19.83
C ILE A 166 -2.82 -13.19 -18.85
N SER A 167 -4.05 -12.67 -18.77
CA SER A 167 -4.38 -11.56 -17.86
C SER A 167 -4.18 -11.93 -16.38
N ARG A 168 -4.45 -13.18 -16.00
CA ARG A 168 -4.22 -13.69 -14.64
C ARG A 168 -2.73 -13.84 -14.37
N ALA A 169 -2.00 -14.46 -15.29
CA ALA A 169 -0.56 -14.65 -15.18
C ALA A 169 0.20 -13.31 -15.11
N ASP A 170 -0.10 -12.37 -16.01
CA ASP A 170 0.46 -11.02 -16.04
C ASP A 170 0.22 -10.28 -14.71
N THR A 171 -0.99 -10.39 -14.16
CA THR A 171 -1.34 -9.74 -12.89
C THR A 171 -0.52 -10.30 -11.72
N ILE A 172 -0.35 -11.62 -11.65
CA ILE A 172 0.41 -12.25 -10.57
C ILE A 172 1.90 -11.97 -10.72
N ILE A 173 2.46 -12.07 -11.94
CA ILE A 173 3.86 -11.71 -12.20
C ILE A 173 4.11 -10.24 -11.86
N TYR A 174 3.20 -9.35 -12.23
CA TYR A 174 3.30 -7.95 -11.83
C TYR A 174 3.35 -7.77 -10.31
N ILE A 175 2.51 -8.46 -9.55
CA ILE A 175 2.52 -8.43 -8.07
C ILE A 175 3.87 -8.89 -7.52
N VAL A 176 4.39 -10.01 -8.02
CA VAL A 176 5.69 -10.58 -7.60
C VAL A 176 6.83 -9.61 -7.94
N LEU A 177 6.99 -9.27 -9.23
CA LEU A 177 8.07 -8.40 -9.70
C LEU A 177 8.05 -7.01 -9.04
N ALA A 178 6.87 -6.41 -8.85
CA ALA A 178 6.75 -5.07 -8.23
C ALA A 178 7.08 -5.05 -6.72
N SER A 179 7.24 -6.22 -6.10
CA SER A 179 7.67 -6.36 -4.70
C SER A 179 9.16 -6.70 -4.56
N LEU A 180 9.82 -7.22 -5.61
CA LEU A 180 11.24 -7.57 -5.58
C LEU A 180 12.18 -6.41 -5.18
N PRO A 181 12.02 -5.16 -5.65
CA PRO A 181 12.94 -4.08 -5.28
C PRO A 181 13.04 -3.83 -3.77
N TYR A 182 12.07 -4.31 -2.99
CA TYR A 182 11.98 -4.13 -1.54
C TYR A 182 12.70 -5.24 -0.76
N VAL A 183 12.95 -6.40 -1.38
CA VAL A 183 13.38 -7.62 -0.69
C VAL A 183 14.54 -8.35 -1.39
N ALA A 184 14.77 -8.13 -2.68
CA ALA A 184 15.65 -8.98 -3.49
C ALA A 184 17.09 -9.05 -2.98
N THR A 185 17.65 -7.96 -2.47
CA THR A 185 18.99 -7.95 -1.85
C THR A 185 19.08 -8.97 -0.70
N ARG A 186 18.04 -9.03 0.15
CA ARG A 186 17.96 -9.99 1.27
C ARG A 186 17.70 -11.41 0.78
N LEU A 187 16.88 -11.58 -0.27
CA LEU A 187 16.63 -12.89 -0.87
C LEU A 187 17.90 -13.48 -1.48
N ARG A 188 18.69 -12.67 -2.18
CA ARG A 188 19.99 -13.09 -2.73
C ARG A 188 20.93 -13.54 -1.62
N GLU A 189 21.03 -12.80 -0.52
CA GLU A 189 21.93 -13.14 0.59
C GLU A 189 21.53 -14.43 1.31
N ARG A 190 20.24 -14.74 1.40
CA ARG A 190 19.74 -15.85 2.21
C ARG A 190 19.40 -17.10 1.40
N CYS A 191 18.78 -16.93 0.24
CA CYS A 191 18.23 -17.99 -0.60
C CYS A 191 18.44 -17.66 -2.10
N PRO A 192 19.68 -17.56 -2.59
CA PRO A 192 19.97 -17.18 -3.97
C PRO A 192 19.36 -18.17 -4.98
N ASP A 193 19.38 -19.47 -4.68
CA ASP A 193 18.86 -20.50 -5.58
C ASP A 193 17.35 -20.36 -5.83
N VAL A 194 16.59 -20.02 -4.79
CA VAL A 194 15.13 -19.82 -4.89
C VAL A 194 14.84 -18.59 -5.74
N LEU A 195 15.57 -17.50 -5.52
CA LEU A 195 15.43 -16.28 -6.32
C LEU A 195 15.76 -16.54 -7.79
N GLU A 196 16.84 -17.27 -8.09
CA GLU A 196 17.21 -17.64 -9.46
C GLU A 196 16.18 -18.53 -10.13
N ASN A 197 15.67 -19.56 -9.43
CA ASN A 197 14.60 -20.42 -9.94
C ASN A 197 13.33 -19.64 -10.26
N MET A 198 12.95 -18.70 -9.38
CA MET A 198 11.79 -17.83 -9.56
C MET A 198 11.93 -16.93 -10.80
N LEU A 199 13.11 -16.34 -10.99
CA LEU A 199 13.42 -15.49 -12.13
C LEU A 199 13.46 -16.30 -13.44
N ALA A 200 14.05 -17.50 -13.42
CA ALA A 200 14.07 -18.39 -14.57
C ALA A 200 12.65 -18.83 -14.98
N LYS A 201 11.77 -19.11 -14.01
CA LYS A 201 10.35 -19.41 -14.28
C LYS A 201 9.63 -18.23 -14.92
N THR A 202 9.89 -17.03 -14.39
CA THR A 202 9.33 -15.78 -14.92
C THR A 202 9.82 -15.49 -16.35
N GLU A 203 11.10 -15.70 -16.63
CA GLU A 203 11.68 -15.52 -17.95
C GLU A 203 11.07 -16.46 -19.00
N ARG A 204 10.87 -17.74 -18.66
CA ARG A 204 10.17 -18.71 -19.52
C ARG A 204 8.75 -18.26 -19.85
N TYR A 205 8.07 -17.65 -18.88
CA TYR A 205 6.75 -17.08 -19.12
C TYR A 205 6.79 -15.93 -20.14
N PHE A 206 7.75 -15.00 -20.02
CA PHE A 206 7.88 -13.88 -20.98
C PHE A 206 8.06 -14.36 -22.43
N TYR A 207 8.88 -15.39 -22.65
CA TYR A 207 9.02 -16.00 -23.98
C TYR A 207 7.71 -16.60 -24.50
N THR A 208 6.94 -17.25 -23.64
CA THR A 208 5.65 -17.84 -24.01
C THR A 208 4.62 -16.75 -24.30
N ARG A 209 4.56 -15.73 -23.43
CA ARG A 209 3.67 -14.56 -23.55
C ARG A 209 3.89 -13.81 -24.85
N GLU A 210 5.15 -13.54 -25.21
CA GLU A 210 5.49 -12.84 -26.46
C GLU A 210 4.96 -13.59 -27.68
N ARG A 211 5.14 -14.91 -27.73
CA ARG A 211 4.59 -15.75 -28.81
C ARG A 211 3.07 -15.67 -28.87
N THR A 212 2.38 -15.80 -27.73
CA THR A 212 0.92 -15.74 -27.71
C THR A 212 0.39 -14.36 -28.12
N ILE A 213 1.08 -13.28 -27.77
CA ILE A 213 0.71 -11.93 -28.22
C ILE A 213 0.87 -11.81 -29.74
N LEU A 214 1.97 -12.31 -30.31
CA LEU A 214 2.18 -12.30 -31.76
C LEU A 214 1.11 -13.10 -32.52
N ASP A 215 0.67 -14.23 -31.96
CA ASP A 215 -0.37 -15.08 -32.57
C ASP A 215 -1.77 -14.40 -32.60
N ILE A 216 -2.05 -13.45 -31.71
CA ILE A 216 -3.36 -12.77 -31.59
C ILE A 216 -3.40 -11.43 -32.37
N ASP A 217 -2.54 -11.26 -33.38
CA ASP A 217 -2.35 -9.96 -34.06
C ASP A 217 -2.03 -8.83 -33.04
N GLY A 218 -1.21 -9.17 -32.04
CA GLY A 218 -0.90 -8.36 -30.87
C GLY A 218 -0.33 -6.97 -31.17
N SER A 219 0.01 -6.69 -32.43
CA SER A 219 0.31 -5.36 -32.92
C SER A 219 -0.86 -4.39 -32.66
N VAL A 220 -2.11 -4.79 -32.87
CA VAL A 220 -3.27 -3.89 -32.77
C VAL A 220 -3.57 -3.52 -31.31
N VAL A 221 -3.62 -4.50 -30.41
CA VAL A 221 -3.87 -4.26 -28.98
C VAL A 221 -2.72 -3.49 -28.32
N ARG A 222 -1.48 -3.80 -28.69
CA ARG A 222 -0.31 -3.08 -28.16
C ARG A 222 -0.24 -1.64 -28.68
N LYS A 223 -0.61 -1.39 -29.94
CA LYS A 223 -0.70 -0.04 -30.50
C LYS A 223 -1.85 0.77 -29.90
N SER A 224 -2.97 0.15 -29.51
CA SER A 224 -4.11 0.88 -28.97
C SER A 224 -3.90 1.43 -27.56
N ILE A 225 -2.93 0.90 -26.82
CA ILE A 225 -2.56 1.37 -25.47
C ILE A 225 -1.35 2.31 -25.47
N GLN A 226 -0.73 2.60 -26.63
CA GLN A 226 0.40 3.52 -26.72
C GLN A 226 -0.06 4.99 -26.61
N PRO A 227 0.43 5.76 -25.62
CA PRO A 227 0.09 7.17 -25.49
C PRO A 227 0.45 8.04 -26.70
N TYR A 228 1.54 7.70 -27.41
CA TYR A 228 2.03 8.44 -28.57
C TYR A 228 2.00 7.57 -29.83
N VAL A 229 1.45 8.09 -30.93
CA VAL A 229 1.33 7.39 -32.21
C VAL A 229 1.93 8.26 -33.31
N GLY A 230 2.72 7.67 -34.20
CA GLY A 230 3.32 8.36 -35.36
C GLY A 230 4.82 8.09 -35.52
N SER A 231 5.46 8.80 -36.47
CA SER A 231 6.88 8.63 -36.80
C SER A 231 7.84 9.39 -35.87
N ASN A 232 7.35 10.38 -35.12
CA ASN A 232 8.15 11.25 -34.25
C ASN A 232 7.80 11.03 -32.78
N VAL A 233 8.02 9.81 -32.30
CA VAL A 233 7.79 9.46 -30.89
C VAL A 233 9.02 9.85 -30.05
N PRO A 234 8.86 10.56 -28.91
CA PRO A 234 9.99 11.05 -28.12
C PRO A 234 10.77 9.96 -27.36
N TYR A 235 10.17 8.78 -27.16
CA TYR A 235 10.78 7.64 -26.47
C TYR A 235 10.12 6.32 -26.88
N GLU A 236 10.83 5.22 -26.65
CA GLU A 236 10.28 3.87 -26.88
C GLU A 236 9.18 3.55 -25.86
N GLN A 237 8.02 3.11 -26.35
CA GLN A 237 6.86 2.81 -25.52
C GLN A 237 6.72 1.30 -25.34
N HIS A 238 7.31 0.80 -24.26
CA HIS A 238 7.23 -0.60 -23.87
C HIS A 238 5.92 -0.94 -23.15
N ASP A 239 5.52 -2.20 -23.23
CA ASP A 239 4.50 -2.74 -22.35
C ASP A 239 4.94 -2.64 -20.88
N MET A 240 4.00 -2.38 -19.97
CA MET A 240 4.31 -2.12 -18.56
C MET A 240 5.04 -3.31 -17.91
N LEU A 241 4.63 -4.53 -18.25
CA LEU A 241 5.21 -5.74 -17.67
C LEU A 241 6.61 -6.03 -18.22
N GLU A 242 6.83 -5.77 -19.52
CA GLU A 242 8.16 -5.86 -20.15
C GLU A 242 9.14 -4.82 -19.60
N LEU A 243 8.66 -3.58 -19.40
CA LEU A 243 9.46 -2.53 -18.78
C LEU A 243 9.87 -2.93 -17.35
N LEU A 244 8.92 -3.44 -16.56
CA LEU A 244 9.20 -3.91 -15.21
C LEU A 244 10.22 -5.06 -15.22
N TRP A 245 10.08 -6.02 -16.14
CA TRP A 245 11.06 -7.11 -16.28
C TRP A 245 12.45 -6.59 -16.60
N THR A 246 12.55 -5.65 -17.54
CA THR A 246 13.82 -5.00 -17.91
C THR A 246 14.45 -4.29 -16.71
N GLN A 247 13.65 -3.60 -15.90
CA GLN A 247 14.09 -2.96 -14.66
C GLN A 247 14.60 -3.99 -13.63
N ILE A 248 13.91 -5.12 -13.48
CA ILE A 248 14.36 -6.21 -12.58
C ILE A 248 15.66 -6.84 -13.09
N GLN A 249 15.81 -7.05 -14.39
CA GLN A 249 17.06 -7.55 -14.97
C GLN A 249 18.22 -6.54 -14.79
N ASN A 250 17.95 -5.24 -14.91
CA ASN A 250 18.93 -4.19 -14.60
C ASN A 250 19.33 -4.23 -13.12
N LEU A 251 18.37 -4.33 -12.20
CA LEU A 251 18.63 -4.48 -10.77
C LEU A 251 19.49 -5.71 -10.49
N LYS A 252 19.15 -6.86 -11.07
CA LYS A 252 19.96 -8.09 -10.95
C LYS A 252 21.40 -7.88 -11.43
N ARG A 253 21.59 -7.23 -12.58
CA ARG A 253 22.92 -6.91 -13.13
C ARG A 253 23.73 -5.97 -12.25
N ASN A 254 23.05 -5.07 -11.54
CA ASN A 254 23.64 -4.16 -10.56
C ASN A 254 23.69 -4.76 -9.15
N ASP A 255 23.64 -6.08 -9.03
CA ASP A 255 23.72 -6.79 -7.75
C ASP A 255 22.63 -6.33 -6.75
N TRP A 256 21.42 -6.12 -7.26
CA TRP A 256 20.23 -5.70 -6.51
C TRP A 256 20.40 -4.40 -5.72
N VAL A 257 21.22 -3.48 -6.26
CA VAL A 257 21.44 -2.11 -5.78
C VAL A 257 20.83 -1.10 -6.73
#